data_AF-A0A2E4IWW9-F1
#
_entry.id   AF-A0A2E4IWW9-F1
#
_cell.length_a   1.000
_cell.length_b   1.000
_cell.length_c   1.000
_cell.angle_alpha   90.00
_cell.angle_beta   90.00
_cell.angle_gamma   90.00
#
_symmetry.space_group_name_H-M   'P 1'
#
loop_
_entity.id
_entity.type
_entity.pdbx_description
1 polymer ?
#
loop_
_entity_poly.entity_id
_entity_poly.type
_entity_poly.pdbx_seq_one_letter_code
_entity_poly.pdbx_strand_id
1 'polypeptide(L)'
;MYPQIQLSENVKLTPSLIAQVNSGPHQQCQTGEESGDYDRFFGPPNFIYDVFRPDQRDLYESRRSLFEQSGVIEYLAWFTTEKKPIWNRLTEGRYQVIEEDEQNMIKSSALPGLWLPVDALAHRDMFQMLAGIQRGLSRREHHDFMNTIWKKKS
;
A
#
# COMPACT_ATOMS: atom_id res chain seq x y z
N MET A 1 12.88 -3.54 -15.52
CA MET A 1 11.69 -4.41 -15.50
C MET A 1 10.70 -3.77 -14.53
N TYR A 2 9.38 -3.90 -14.72
CA TYR A 2 8.44 -3.45 -13.68
C TYR A 2 8.25 -4.58 -12.67
N PRO A 3 8.18 -4.28 -11.37
CA PRO A 3 8.09 -5.32 -10.35
C PRO A 3 6.80 -6.12 -10.51
N GLN A 4 6.90 -7.44 -10.46
CA GLN A 4 5.78 -8.37 -10.57
C GLN A 4 5.44 -8.97 -9.21
N ILE A 5 4.16 -9.10 -8.92
CA ILE A 5 3.67 -9.90 -7.79
C ILE A 5 3.06 -11.20 -8.30
N GLN A 6 3.35 -12.30 -7.61
CA GLN A 6 2.75 -13.60 -7.81
C GLN A 6 1.93 -13.94 -6.56
N LEU A 7 0.60 -13.81 -6.67
CA LEU A 7 -0.33 -14.08 -5.56
C LEU A 7 -0.66 -15.57 -5.45
N SER A 8 -0.63 -16.29 -6.58
CA SER A 8 -0.75 -17.75 -6.68
C SER A 8 -0.04 -18.23 -7.95
N GLU A 9 0.01 -19.54 -8.21
CA GLU A 9 0.63 -20.11 -9.43
C GLU A 9 0.11 -19.46 -10.72
N ASN A 10 -1.19 -19.14 -10.75
CA ASN A 10 -1.89 -18.63 -11.94
C ASN A 10 -2.17 -17.12 -11.90
N VAL A 11 -1.91 -16.45 -10.77
CA VAL A 11 -2.22 -15.02 -10.60
C VAL A 11 -0.92 -14.24 -10.48
N LYS A 12 -0.55 -13.57 -11.57
CA LYS A 12 0.59 -12.66 -11.65
C LYS A 12 0.12 -11.28 -12.09
N LEU A 13 0.56 -10.25 -11.39
CA LEU A 13 0.16 -8.87 -11.64
C LEU A 13 1.38 -7.95 -11.62
N THR A 14 1.27 -6.82 -12.31
CA THR A 14 2.28 -5.75 -12.31
C THR A 14 1.60 -4.47 -11.84
N PRO A 15 1.62 -4.20 -10.52
CA PRO A 15 1.12 -2.95 -9.96
C PRO A 15 2.05 -1.78 -10.27
N SER A 16 1.55 -0.56 -10.09
CA SER A 16 2.32 0.67 -10.33
C SER A 16 3.36 0.93 -9.23
N LEU A 17 3.02 0.59 -7.99
CA LEU A 17 3.94 0.60 -6.85
C LEU A 17 3.58 -0.53 -5.88
N ILE A 18 4.60 -1.17 -5.34
CA ILE A 18 4.51 -2.19 -4.30
C ILE A 18 5.33 -1.69 -3.12
N ALA A 19 4.76 -1.77 -1.92
CA ALA A 19 5.49 -1.59 -0.68
C ALA A 19 5.28 -2.81 0.21
N GLN A 20 6.41 -3.39 0.62
CA GLN A 20 6.45 -4.56 1.50
C GLN A 20 7.18 -4.23 2.80
N VAL A 21 6.79 -4.95 3.84
CA VAL A 21 7.61 -5.16 5.03
C VAL A 21 8.50 -6.36 4.75
N ASN A 22 9.81 -6.15 4.75
CA ASN A 22 10.80 -7.14 4.30
C ASN A 22 11.26 -8.12 5.39
N SER A 23 10.91 -7.89 6.65
CA SER A 23 11.29 -8.74 7.77
C SER A 23 10.34 -8.58 8.96
N GLY A 24 10.44 -9.52 9.91
CA GLY A 24 9.69 -9.44 11.16
C GLY A 24 8.27 -10.01 11.06
N PRO A 25 7.43 -9.80 12.08
CA PRO A 25 6.10 -10.39 12.18
C PRO A 25 5.10 -9.87 11.13
N HIS A 26 5.38 -8.73 10.49
CA HIS A 26 4.50 -8.10 9.50
C HIS A 26 4.91 -8.38 8.05
N GLN A 27 5.98 -9.15 7.81
CA GLN A 27 6.34 -9.59 6.46
C GLN A 27 5.25 -10.50 5.88
N GLN A 28 4.71 -10.14 4.72
CA GLN A 28 3.67 -10.92 4.03
C GLN A 28 4.15 -11.59 2.73
N CYS A 29 5.13 -11.00 2.03
CA CYS A 29 5.68 -11.56 0.81
C CYS A 29 7.18 -11.81 0.89
N GLN A 30 7.64 -12.75 0.07
CA GLN A 30 9.05 -13.02 -0.17
C GLN A 30 9.50 -12.35 -1.47
N THR A 31 10.77 -11.97 -1.55
CA THR A 31 11.40 -11.49 -2.78
C THR A 31 12.14 -12.63 -3.48
N GLY A 32 12.69 -12.38 -4.67
CA GLY A 32 13.52 -13.37 -5.38
C GLY A 32 14.67 -13.95 -4.55
N GLU A 33 15.23 -15.07 -5.03
CA GLU A 33 16.27 -15.85 -4.33
C GLU A 33 17.56 -15.05 -4.07
N GLU A 34 17.80 -14.00 -4.86
CA GLU A 34 18.93 -13.09 -4.66
C GLU A 34 18.53 -11.90 -3.77
N SER A 35 19.35 -11.66 -2.73
CA SER A 35 19.18 -10.50 -1.87
C SER A 35 19.27 -9.21 -2.70
N GLY A 36 18.19 -8.42 -2.71
CA GLY A 36 18.10 -7.19 -3.49
C GLY A 36 17.33 -7.32 -4.80
N ASP A 37 16.86 -8.52 -5.17
CA ASP A 37 15.93 -8.70 -6.29
C ASP A 37 14.50 -8.29 -5.88
N TYR A 38 14.18 -7.02 -6.14
CA TYR A 38 12.83 -6.46 -5.98
C TYR A 38 12.03 -6.45 -7.29
N ASP A 39 12.42 -7.25 -8.29
CA ASP A 39 11.65 -7.38 -9.53
C ASP A 39 10.51 -8.39 -9.40
N ARG A 40 10.53 -9.25 -8.36
CA ARG A 40 9.49 -10.27 -8.11
C ARG A 40 9.16 -10.43 -6.64
N PHE A 41 7.87 -10.49 -6.34
CA PHE A 41 7.32 -10.72 -5.01
C PHE A 41 6.39 -11.93 -5.02
N PHE A 42 6.56 -12.83 -4.06
CA PHE A 42 5.76 -14.03 -3.88
C PHE A 42 4.86 -13.89 -2.66
N GLY A 43 3.55 -13.98 -2.85
CA GLY A 43 2.54 -13.69 -1.84
C GLY A 43 2.06 -12.22 -1.87
N PRO A 44 1.06 -11.88 -1.03
CA PRO A 44 0.50 -10.53 -0.96
C PRO A 44 1.51 -9.56 -0.31
N PRO A 45 1.83 -8.41 -0.91
CA PRO A 45 2.53 -7.34 -0.20
C PRO A 45 1.59 -6.62 0.80
N ASN A 46 2.18 -5.82 1.68
CA ASN A 46 1.44 -5.04 2.67
C ASN A 46 0.61 -3.92 2.02
N PHE A 47 1.18 -3.24 1.03
CA PHE A 47 0.58 -2.07 0.42
C PHE A 47 0.80 -2.06 -1.09
N ILE A 48 -0.26 -1.77 -1.85
CA ILE A 48 -0.21 -1.60 -3.30
C ILE A 48 -0.78 -0.24 -3.67
N TYR A 49 -0.17 0.40 -4.68
CA TYR A 49 -0.73 1.57 -5.35
C TYR A 49 -0.80 1.36 -6.86
N ASP A 50 -1.95 1.69 -7.44
CA ASP A 50 -2.17 1.69 -8.89
C ASP A 50 -2.77 3.00 -9.39
N VAL A 51 -2.40 3.35 -10.63
CA VAL A 51 -3.02 4.44 -11.38
C VAL A 51 -3.81 3.87 -12.56
N PHE A 52 -5.06 4.29 -12.69
CA PHE A 52 -6.00 3.86 -13.71
C PHE A 52 -6.47 5.05 -14.55
N ARG A 53 -6.76 4.78 -15.83
CA ARG A 53 -7.57 5.68 -16.65
C ARG A 53 -9.06 5.50 -16.33
N PRO A 54 -9.92 6.47 -16.64
CA PRO A 54 -11.36 6.39 -16.34
C PRO A 54 -12.06 5.16 -16.92
N ASP A 55 -11.61 4.69 -18.09
CA ASP A 55 -12.14 3.53 -18.80
C ASP A 55 -11.66 2.18 -18.23
N GLN A 56 -10.78 2.18 -17.22
CA GLN A 56 -10.20 0.97 -16.64
C GLN A 56 -10.88 0.53 -15.33
N ARG A 57 -12.14 0.91 -15.12
CA ARG A 57 -12.88 0.55 -13.89
C ARG A 57 -12.97 -0.97 -13.70
N ASP A 58 -13.22 -1.74 -14.76
CA ASP A 58 -13.32 -3.20 -14.67
C ASP A 58 -11.98 -3.85 -14.30
N LEU A 59 -10.86 -3.29 -14.79
CA LEU A 59 -9.52 -3.73 -14.41
C LEU A 59 -9.25 -3.45 -12.92
N TYR A 60 -9.66 -2.28 -12.44
CA TYR A 60 -9.58 -1.94 -11.02
C TYR A 60 -10.40 -2.93 -10.17
N GLU A 61 -11.65 -3.22 -10.53
CA GLU A 61 -12.49 -4.16 -9.77
C GLU A 61 -11.87 -5.56 -9.75
N SER A 62 -11.39 -6.04 -10.90
CA SER A 62 -10.70 -7.33 -10.99
C SER A 62 -9.47 -7.38 -10.08
N ARG A 63 -8.61 -6.35 -10.10
CA ARG A 63 -7.43 -6.26 -9.22
C ARG A 63 -7.82 -6.13 -7.74
N ARG A 64 -8.82 -5.32 -7.42
CA ARG A 64 -9.35 -5.14 -6.07
C ARG A 64 -9.80 -6.48 -5.50
N SER A 65 -10.56 -7.27 -6.26
CA SER A 65 -11.00 -8.61 -5.81
C SER A 65 -9.83 -9.57 -5.60
N LEU A 66 -8.83 -9.58 -6.50
CA LEU A 66 -7.65 -10.44 -6.35
C LEU A 66 -6.82 -10.06 -5.11
N PHE A 67 -6.62 -8.76 -4.85
CA PHE A 67 -5.90 -8.28 -3.68
C PHE A 67 -6.65 -8.53 -2.37
N GLU A 68 -7.97 -8.38 -2.36
CA GLU A 68 -8.83 -8.70 -1.22
C GLU A 68 -8.70 -10.18 -0.84
N GLN A 69 -8.89 -11.07 -1.81
CA GLN A 69 -8.82 -12.52 -1.62
C GLN A 69 -7.42 -13.00 -1.21
N SER A 70 -6.38 -12.31 -1.70
CA SER A 70 -4.99 -12.67 -1.40
C SER A 70 -4.49 -12.10 -0.08
N GLY A 71 -5.20 -11.16 0.54
CA GLY A 71 -4.83 -10.63 1.85
C GLY A 71 -3.85 -9.44 1.83
N VAL A 72 -3.82 -8.66 0.75
CA VAL A 72 -3.08 -7.38 0.72
C VAL A 72 -3.76 -6.41 1.70
N ILE A 73 -3.02 -5.88 2.68
CA ILE A 73 -3.60 -5.12 3.80
C ILE A 73 -4.25 -3.82 3.30
N GLU A 74 -3.56 -3.07 2.43
CA GLU A 74 -4.09 -1.84 1.84
C GLU A 74 -3.83 -1.75 0.34
N TYR A 75 -4.87 -1.35 -0.40
CA TYR A 75 -4.81 -1.13 -1.84
C TYR A 75 -5.35 0.24 -2.21
N LEU A 76 -4.46 1.11 -2.69
CA LEU A 76 -4.77 2.45 -3.12
C LEU A 76 -4.90 2.50 -4.65
N ALA A 77 -6.05 2.94 -5.15
CA ALA A 77 -6.27 3.09 -6.59
C ALA A 77 -6.56 4.56 -6.95
N TRP A 78 -5.84 5.11 -7.91
CA TRP A 78 -6.03 6.47 -8.37
C TRP A 78 -6.50 6.50 -9.82
N PHE A 79 -7.69 7.05 -10.06
CA PHE A 79 -8.17 7.30 -11.42
C PHE A 79 -7.68 8.67 -11.90
N THR A 80 -7.05 8.77 -13.08
CA THR A 80 -6.34 10.00 -13.52
C THR A 80 -7.20 11.25 -13.59
N THR A 81 -8.53 11.12 -13.63
CA THR A 81 -9.50 12.24 -13.60
C THR A 81 -9.96 12.61 -12.20
N GLU A 82 -9.73 11.75 -11.22
CA GLU A 82 -10.18 11.93 -9.84
C GLU A 82 -9.16 12.70 -9.02
N LYS A 83 -9.69 13.56 -8.14
CA LYS A 83 -8.88 14.36 -7.21
C LYS A 83 -8.41 13.56 -5.99
N LYS A 84 -9.14 12.51 -5.63
CA LYS A 84 -8.84 11.66 -4.48
C LYS A 84 -8.72 10.20 -4.94
N PRO A 85 -7.77 9.44 -4.39
CA PRO A 85 -7.69 8.01 -4.65
C PRO A 85 -8.75 7.24 -3.84
N ILE A 86 -9.09 6.03 -4.30
CA ILE A 86 -9.90 5.07 -3.54
C ILE A 86 -8.95 4.26 -2.65
N TRP A 87 -9.04 4.46 -1.33
CA TRP A 87 -8.22 3.77 -0.35
C TRP A 87 -8.95 2.55 0.21
N ASN A 88 -8.53 1.34 -0.18
CA ASN A 88 -9.11 0.10 0.30
C ASN A 88 -8.28 -0.46 1.45
N ARG A 89 -8.92 -0.82 2.57
CA ARG A 89 -8.28 -1.49 3.72
C ARG A 89 -8.95 -2.82 4.00
N LEU A 90 -8.14 -3.86 4.19
CA LEU A 90 -8.63 -5.18 4.54
C LEU A 90 -8.99 -5.20 6.03
N THR A 91 -10.28 -5.36 6.32
CA THR A 91 -10.80 -5.50 7.67
C THR A 91 -11.66 -6.76 7.67
N GLU A 92 -11.33 -7.71 8.55
CA GLU A 92 -12.06 -8.99 8.69
C GLU A 92 -12.24 -9.75 7.37
N GLY A 93 -11.21 -9.73 6.51
CA GLY A 93 -11.18 -10.44 5.23
C GLY A 93 -11.95 -9.76 4.09
N ARG A 94 -12.40 -8.51 4.26
CA ARG A 94 -13.08 -7.72 3.23
C ARG A 94 -12.50 -6.32 3.12
N TYR A 95 -12.44 -5.79 1.90
CA TYR A 95 -12.03 -4.42 1.69
C TYR A 95 -13.14 -3.44 1.99
N GLN A 96 -12.83 -2.51 2.89
CA GLN A 96 -13.61 -1.32 3.17
C GLN A 96 -12.89 -0.11 2.55
N VAL A 97 -13.65 0.80 1.95
CA VAL A 97 -13.11 2.10 1.51
C VAL A 97 -12.97 2.98 2.75
N ILE A 98 -11.76 3.52 2.96
CA ILE A 98 -11.44 4.35 4.11
C ILE A 98 -11.42 5.81 3.68
N GLU A 99 -12.18 6.63 4.41
CA GLU A 99 -12.21 8.08 4.24
C GLU A 99 -11.15 8.75 5.12
N GLU A 100 -10.88 10.02 4.84
CA GLU A 100 -10.06 10.85 5.72
C GLU A 100 -10.60 10.95 7.15
N ASP A 101 -9.69 11.19 8.10
CA ASP A 101 -10.06 11.55 9.46
C ASP A 101 -10.43 13.05 9.59
N GLU A 102 -10.77 13.47 10.82
CA GLU A 102 -11.12 14.86 11.14
C GLU A 102 -10.01 15.88 10.83
N GLN A 103 -8.77 15.42 10.62
CA GLN A 103 -7.62 16.25 10.24
C GLN A 103 -7.37 16.21 8.73
N ASN A 104 -8.33 15.70 7.95
CA ASN A 104 -8.26 15.49 6.52
C ASN A 104 -7.07 14.61 6.08
N MET A 105 -6.72 13.62 6.90
CA MET A 105 -5.64 12.69 6.62
C MET A 105 -6.14 11.25 6.52
N ILE A 106 -5.63 10.53 5.52
CA ILE A 106 -5.69 9.06 5.52
C ILE A 106 -4.39 8.53 6.12
N LYS A 107 -4.51 7.71 7.16
CA LYS A 107 -3.38 7.12 7.88
C LYS A 107 -3.30 5.63 7.57
N SER A 108 -2.22 5.20 6.93
CA SER A 108 -2.00 3.80 6.55
C SER A 108 -1.91 2.88 7.78
N SER A 109 -2.62 1.75 7.74
CA SER A 109 -2.45 0.67 8.71
C SER A 109 -1.38 -0.34 8.29
N ALA A 110 -1.13 -0.47 6.97
CA ALA A 110 -0.11 -1.35 6.43
C ALA A 110 1.31 -0.79 6.63
N LEU A 111 1.44 0.54 6.59
CA LEU A 111 2.69 1.29 6.72
C LEU A 111 2.53 2.39 7.77
N PRO A 112 2.57 2.06 9.09
CA PRO A 112 2.49 3.04 10.16
C PRO A 112 3.48 4.18 9.95
N GLY A 113 2.96 5.41 9.89
CA GLY A 113 3.72 6.63 9.59
C GLY A 113 3.48 7.20 8.19
N LEU A 114 2.94 6.42 7.25
CA LEU A 114 2.43 6.95 5.99
C LEU A 114 1.08 7.63 6.22
N TRP A 115 1.14 8.94 6.46
CA TRP A 115 -0.02 9.80 6.66
C TRP A 115 -0.14 10.74 5.48
N LEU A 116 -1.27 10.66 4.77
CA LEU A 116 -1.47 11.39 3.53
C LEU A 116 -2.62 12.40 3.69
N PRO A 117 -2.32 13.72 3.62
CA PRO A 117 -3.33 14.75 3.62
C PRO A 117 -4.08 14.76 2.28
N VAL A 118 -5.39 14.55 2.32
CA VAL A 118 -6.19 14.31 1.11
C VAL A 118 -6.31 15.57 0.24
N ASP A 119 -6.44 16.75 0.85
CA ASP A 119 -6.42 18.01 0.08
C ASP A 119 -5.08 18.26 -0.59
N ALA A 120 -3.98 17.93 0.07
CA ALA A 120 -2.65 18.10 -0.51
C ALA A 120 -2.44 17.17 -1.71
N LEU A 121 -2.94 15.94 -1.64
CA LEU A 121 -2.99 15.01 -2.77
C LEU A 121 -3.81 15.60 -3.94
N ALA A 122 -5.01 16.12 -3.65
CA ALA A 122 -5.89 16.71 -4.66
C ALA A 122 -5.29 17.93 -5.39
N HIS A 123 -4.50 18.73 -4.68
CA HIS A 123 -3.86 19.93 -5.22
C HIS A 123 -2.40 19.72 -5.63
N ARG A 124 -1.88 18.48 -5.52
CA ARG A 124 -0.47 18.13 -5.77
C ARG A 124 0.50 19.00 -4.95
N ASP A 125 0.10 19.37 -3.74
CA ASP A 125 0.91 20.16 -2.81
C ASP A 125 1.94 19.24 -2.14
N MET A 126 3.12 19.16 -2.76
CA MET A 126 4.23 18.34 -2.26
C MET A 126 4.69 18.75 -0.87
N PHE A 127 4.61 20.04 -0.51
CA PHE A 127 5.08 20.51 0.79
C PHE A 127 4.16 20.00 1.90
N GLN A 128 2.85 20.13 1.71
CA GLN A 128 1.88 19.63 2.70
C GLN A 128 1.86 18.10 2.77
N MET A 129 2.03 17.40 1.64
CA MET A 129 2.18 15.94 1.65
C MET A 129 3.40 15.50 2.47
N LEU A 130 4.56 16.12 2.24
CA LEU A 130 5.77 15.79 3.00
C LEU A 130 5.63 16.15 4.48
N ALA A 131 4.98 17.26 4.83
CA ALA A 131 4.71 17.62 6.21
C ALA A 131 3.80 16.60 6.92
N GLY A 132 2.77 16.10 6.23
CA GLY A 132 1.91 15.02 6.73
C GLY A 132 2.69 13.74 7.01
N ILE A 133 3.53 13.32 6.06
CA ILE A 133 4.39 12.14 6.21
C ILE A 133 5.38 12.34 7.37
N GLN A 134 6.09 13.47 7.43
CA GLN A 134 7.01 13.78 8.54
C GLN A 134 6.31 13.72 9.90
N ARG A 135 5.09 14.24 9.99
CA ARG A 135 4.27 14.17 11.20
C ARG A 135 3.91 12.73 11.57
N GLY A 136 3.68 11.85 10.60
CA GLY A 136 3.40 10.43 10.83
C GLY A 136 4.64 9.65 11.26
N LEU A 137 5.79 9.89 10.62
CA LEU A 137 7.08 9.28 10.96
C LEU A 137 7.55 9.63 12.37
N SER A 138 7.16 10.80 12.89
CA SER A 138 7.51 11.21 14.26
C SER A 138 6.65 10.55 15.34
N ARG A 139 5.71 9.65 14.97
CA ARG A 139 4.77 9.04 15.91
C ARG A 139 5.25 7.70 16.40
N ARG A 140 4.82 7.37 17.62
CA ARG A 140 5.22 6.16 18.31
C ARG A 140 4.88 4.91 17.50
N GLU A 141 3.73 4.89 16.83
CA GLU A 141 3.25 3.79 16.00
C GLU A 141 4.25 3.45 14.88
N HIS A 142 4.85 4.47 14.25
CA HIS A 142 5.91 4.27 13.27
C HIS A 142 7.15 3.65 13.91
N HIS A 143 7.62 4.19 15.04
CA HIS A 143 8.80 3.66 15.72
C HIS A 143 8.61 2.23 16.24
N ASP A 144 7.45 1.94 16.82
CA ASP A 144 7.07 0.60 17.29
C ASP A 144 7.02 -0.37 16.10
N PHE A 145 6.44 0.04 14.97
CA PHE A 145 6.46 -0.73 13.73
C PHE A 145 7.88 -0.98 13.22
N MET A 146 8.74 0.05 13.13
CA MET A 146 10.13 -0.12 12.68
C MET A 146 10.91 -1.06 13.60
N ASN A 147 10.68 -1.02 14.92
CA ASN A 147 11.30 -1.94 15.87
C ASN A 147 11.00 -3.42 15.54
N THR A 148 9.85 -3.73 14.92
CA THR A 148 9.52 -5.08 14.48
C THR A 148 10.28 -5.53 13.23
N ILE A 149 10.75 -4.58 12.41
CA ILE A 149 11.44 -4.82 11.14
C ILE A 149 12.95 -5.01 11.38
N TRP A 150 13.56 -4.08 12.13
CA TRP A 150 15.01 -4.03 12.32
C TRP A 150 15.55 -5.12 13.27
N LYS A 151 14.71 -5.62 14.19
CA LYS A 151 15.11 -6.67 15.12
C LYS A 151 14.92 -8.02 14.44
N LYS A 152 16.04 -8.69 14.10
CA LYS A 152 16.03 -10.09 13.65
C LYS A 152 15.21 -10.94 14.64
N LYS A 153 14.38 -11.84 14.11
CA LYS A 153 13.76 -12.91 14.92
C LYS A 153 14.86 -13.57 15.76
N SER A 154 14.67 -13.57 17.09
CA SER A 154 15.49 -14.37 18.00
C SER A 154 15.18 -15.84 17.84
#